data_AF-A0A3T0RV86-F1
#
_entry.id   AF-A0A3T0RV86-F1
#
_cell.length_a   1.000
_cell.length_b   1.000
_cell.length_c   1.000
_cell.angle_alpha   90.00
_cell.angle_beta   90.00
_cell.angle_gamma   90.00
#
_symmetry.space_group_name_H-M   'P 1'
#
loop_
_entity.id
_entity.type
_entity.pdbx_description
1 polymer ?
#
loop_
_entity_poly.entity_id
_entity_poly.type
_entity_poly.pdbx_seq_one_letter_code
_entity_poly.pdbx_strand_id
1 'polypeptide(L)'
;MAFKKLFIILNLIFWSFQVFASAPLCSSLFVSHTEYLNQQMAQRYPSIKFVVENPDQFVINMRERFETQKIKSPNDPYTFDYSELGLPLVKDVQIDLMNWMAELNQNYKDLKDKKSPFDLFKIHETKTLLDYSQALIQEAGIYTQDNKINYKQSIEFAYFYTRIRGKLDTRKQSPLLRFYLFFDRTILNGHHPKSAKQEFQMYKDRKFSVFIGKGFSPGFREAAIPFERALFNPEKLETIWIPSNAALGPSIFMRLLSRNINFIGVTSTPILADGILRPSSDFWIHDIRHESVKYFLFKEYQFKKDLTEAQTQKLALLIDKWLVEQNIAVSLIDDKELRAAVKLLIFSYHHDRGFPLIPSVYLTPNNQKLYTNILYTMQRTAGEKVAFTQPIENLNAADKWLKEFWLNHIEEEKAFLDDLN
;
A
#
# COMPACT_ATOMS: atom_id res chain seq x y z
N MET A 1 12.54 -29.63 -9.12
CA MET A 1 13.16 -29.03 -10.32
C MET A 1 12.16 -28.75 -11.45
N ALA A 2 11.18 -29.64 -11.69
CA ALA A 2 10.11 -29.46 -12.69
C ALA A 2 9.22 -28.21 -12.45
N PHE A 3 8.87 -27.90 -11.19
CA PHE A 3 8.07 -26.72 -10.84
C PHE A 3 8.76 -25.38 -11.13
N LYS A 4 10.09 -25.28 -10.92
CA LYS A 4 10.87 -24.07 -11.24
C LYS A 4 10.95 -23.83 -12.75
N LYS A 5 11.13 -24.89 -13.54
CA LYS A 5 11.12 -24.80 -15.01
C LYS A 5 9.72 -24.48 -15.54
N LEU A 6 8.67 -25.06 -14.97
CA LEU A 6 7.29 -24.72 -15.32
C LEU A 6 6.94 -23.26 -14.98
N PHE A 7 7.43 -22.73 -13.85
CA PHE A 7 7.24 -21.33 -13.47
C PHE A 7 7.95 -20.36 -14.41
N ILE A 8 9.16 -20.70 -14.89
CA ILE A 8 9.91 -19.89 -15.85
C ILE A 8 9.28 -19.98 -17.26
N ILE A 9 8.79 -21.15 -17.66
CA ILE A 9 8.13 -21.36 -18.97
C ILE A 9 6.73 -20.75 -19.01
N LEU A 10 5.95 -20.84 -17.92
CA LEU A 10 4.68 -20.12 -17.75
C LEU A 10 4.89 -18.62 -17.63
N ASN A 11 6.03 -18.16 -17.08
CA ASN A 11 6.37 -16.75 -17.22
C ASN A 11 6.57 -16.46 -18.71
N LEU A 12 7.53 -17.08 -19.40
CA LEU A 12 7.93 -16.75 -20.78
C LEU A 12 6.82 -16.86 -21.86
N ILE A 13 5.94 -17.87 -21.81
CA ILE A 13 4.86 -18.05 -22.81
C ILE A 13 3.76 -17.00 -22.69
N PHE A 14 3.61 -16.37 -21.52
CA PHE A 14 2.51 -15.44 -21.24
C PHE A 14 2.79 -13.96 -21.60
N TRP A 15 4.02 -13.62 -22.02
CA TRP A 15 4.42 -12.23 -22.36
C TRP A 15 3.93 -11.73 -23.73
N SER A 16 3.14 -12.53 -24.46
CA SER A 16 2.73 -12.26 -25.84
C SER A 16 1.31 -11.67 -26.01
N PHE A 17 0.56 -11.44 -24.93
CA PHE A 17 -0.81 -10.91 -25.02
C PHE A 17 -0.97 -9.58 -24.28
N GLN A 18 -1.03 -8.50 -25.06
CA GLN A 18 -1.21 -7.13 -24.62
C GLN A 18 -2.63 -6.90 -24.09
N VAL A 19 -2.75 -6.35 -22.87
CA VAL A 19 -3.99 -5.71 -22.40
C VAL A 19 -3.68 -4.23 -22.24
N PHE A 20 -4.07 -3.44 -23.25
CA PHE A 20 -4.06 -1.98 -23.15
C PHE A 20 -5.18 -1.55 -22.20
N ALA A 21 -4.82 -1.06 -21.01
CA ALA A 21 -5.74 -0.32 -20.17
C ALA A 21 -5.02 0.94 -19.67
N SER A 22 -5.58 2.11 -20.00
CA SER A 22 -5.24 3.39 -19.38
C SER A 22 -5.82 3.41 -17.97
N ALA A 23 -5.17 2.74 -17.04
CA ALA A 23 -5.51 2.76 -15.62
C ALA A 23 -4.56 3.71 -14.87
N PRO A 24 -5.01 4.33 -13.76
CA PRO A 24 -4.10 5.00 -12.85
C PRO A 24 -3.05 4.00 -12.38
N LEU A 25 -1.79 4.40 -12.54
CA LEU A 25 -0.63 3.64 -12.11
C LEU A 25 -0.53 3.68 -10.57
N CYS A 26 -0.34 2.53 -9.92
CA CYS A 26 0.28 2.45 -8.60
C CYS A 26 1.66 3.12 -8.63
N SER A 27 2.31 3.07 -9.80
CA SER A 27 3.56 3.76 -10.13
C SER A 27 3.36 5.22 -10.55
N SER A 28 2.19 5.85 -10.33
CA SER A 28 1.94 7.30 -10.57
C SER A 28 2.76 8.25 -9.68
N LEU A 29 3.81 7.71 -9.07
CA LEU A 29 4.77 8.36 -8.20
C LEU A 29 6.14 8.58 -8.83
N PHE A 30 6.46 7.99 -9.99
CA PHE A 30 7.83 8.07 -10.50
C PHE A 30 8.06 9.02 -11.67
N VAL A 31 7.01 9.60 -12.26
CA VAL A 31 7.16 10.50 -13.41
C VAL A 31 6.13 11.63 -13.40
N SER A 32 6.30 12.62 -12.51
CA SER A 32 6.01 14.07 -12.67
C SER A 32 5.53 14.72 -11.36
N HIS A 33 5.93 15.98 -11.19
CA HIS A 33 5.77 16.94 -10.08
C HIS A 33 5.01 16.49 -8.82
N THR A 34 5.78 16.07 -7.81
CA THR A 34 5.33 15.74 -6.45
C THR A 34 4.62 16.90 -5.74
N GLU A 35 4.97 18.17 -5.99
CA GLU A 35 4.38 19.29 -5.25
C GLU A 35 2.89 19.50 -5.55
N TYR A 36 2.44 19.28 -6.79
CA TYR A 36 1.04 19.49 -7.17
C TYR A 36 0.11 18.45 -6.54
N LEU A 37 0.49 17.17 -6.60
CA LEU A 37 -0.28 16.08 -5.96
C LEU A 37 -0.28 16.23 -4.44
N ASN A 38 0.85 16.65 -3.86
CA ASN A 38 0.96 16.93 -2.42
C ASN A 38 0.09 18.14 -2.00
N GLN A 39 -0.03 19.16 -2.85
CA GLN A 39 -0.90 20.31 -2.61
C GLN A 39 -2.39 19.93 -2.70
N GLN A 40 -2.80 19.15 -3.70
CA GLN A 40 -4.18 18.65 -3.79
C GLN A 40 -4.56 17.79 -2.58
N MET A 41 -3.64 16.92 -2.17
CA MET A 41 -3.73 16.11 -0.95
C MET A 41 -3.93 16.99 0.29
N ALA A 42 -3.08 17.99 0.49
CA ALA A 42 -3.16 18.91 1.62
C ALA A 42 -4.47 19.73 1.62
N GLN A 43 -5.01 20.07 0.45
CA GLN A 43 -6.30 20.75 0.34
C GLN A 43 -7.46 19.82 0.70
N ARG A 44 -7.43 18.56 0.25
CA ARG A 44 -8.48 17.57 0.50
C ARG A 44 -8.44 16.99 1.92
N TYR A 45 -7.24 16.89 2.47
CA TYR A 45 -6.94 16.36 3.80
C TYR A 45 -5.98 17.31 4.54
N PRO A 46 -6.50 18.40 5.13
CA PRO A 46 -5.66 19.40 5.81
C PRO A 46 -4.72 18.80 6.86
N SER A 47 -5.19 17.76 7.57
CA SER A 47 -4.42 17.04 8.57
C SER A 47 -3.23 16.29 7.98
N ILE A 48 -3.29 15.82 6.72
CA ILE A 48 -2.16 15.14 6.08
C ILE A 48 -1.01 16.12 5.85
N LYS A 49 -1.28 17.40 5.61
CA LYS A 49 -0.21 18.42 5.56
C LYS A 49 0.61 18.40 6.83
N PHE A 50 -0.05 18.40 8.00
CA PHE A 50 0.63 18.32 9.29
C PHE A 50 1.41 17.01 9.47
N VAL A 51 0.82 15.86 9.09
CA VAL A 51 1.50 14.55 9.13
C VAL A 51 2.80 14.60 8.32
N VAL A 52 2.75 15.18 7.13
CA VAL A 52 3.91 15.26 6.24
C VAL A 52 4.95 16.24 6.77
N GLU A 53 4.54 17.44 7.21
CA GLU A 53 5.47 18.47 7.67
C GLU A 53 6.11 18.13 9.02
N ASN A 54 5.34 17.53 9.93
CA ASN A 54 5.70 17.29 11.33
C ASN A 54 5.41 15.84 11.77
N PRO A 55 6.01 14.83 11.12
CA PRO A 55 5.63 13.44 11.33
C PRO A 55 5.98 12.94 12.74
N ASP A 56 7.06 13.43 13.36
CA ASP A 56 7.43 13.07 14.74
C ASP A 56 6.42 13.59 15.77
N GLN A 57 6.01 14.86 15.63
CA GLN A 57 4.97 15.44 16.48
C GLN A 57 3.63 14.73 16.29
N PHE A 58 3.31 14.34 15.05
CA PHE A 58 2.11 13.55 14.77
C PHE A 58 2.13 12.19 15.50
N VAL A 59 3.25 11.46 15.50
CA VAL A 59 3.40 10.19 16.25
C VAL A 59 3.21 10.42 17.74
N ILE A 60 3.81 11.47 18.31
CA ILE A 60 3.66 11.82 19.73
C ILE A 60 2.18 12.06 20.06
N ASN A 61 1.50 12.91 19.29
CA ASN A 61 0.09 13.23 19.49
C ASN A 61 -0.80 11.98 19.42
N MET A 62 -0.53 11.06 18.48
CA MET A 62 -1.30 9.82 18.35
C MET A 62 -1.06 8.87 19.53
N ARG A 63 0.17 8.79 20.03
CA ARG A 63 0.49 7.99 21.22
C ARG A 63 -0.17 8.55 22.47
N GLU A 64 -0.18 9.86 22.67
CA GLU A 64 -0.88 10.49 23.79
C GLU A 64 -2.38 10.20 23.77
N ARG A 65 -3.00 10.23 22.58
CA ARG A 65 -4.41 9.83 22.41
C ARG A 65 -4.64 8.36 22.74
N PHE A 66 -3.75 7.48 22.27
CA PHE A 66 -3.78 6.06 22.59
C PHE A 66 -3.67 5.81 24.09
N GLU A 67 -2.68 6.39 24.78
CA GLU A 67 -2.50 6.21 26.23
C GLU A 67 -3.69 6.77 27.02
N THR A 68 -4.20 7.93 26.62
CA THR A 68 -5.42 8.51 27.22
C THR A 68 -6.62 7.58 27.05
N GLN A 69 -6.76 6.95 25.89
CA GLN A 69 -7.85 6.01 25.62
C GLN A 69 -7.63 4.68 26.33
N LYS A 70 -6.39 4.20 26.45
CA LYS A 70 -6.02 2.98 27.18
C LYS A 70 -6.41 3.08 28.65
N ILE A 71 -6.25 4.25 29.28
CA ILE A 71 -6.71 4.49 30.66
C ILE A 71 -8.25 4.38 30.76
N LYS A 72 -8.97 4.90 29.76
CA LYS A 72 -10.45 4.91 29.74
C LYS A 72 -11.06 3.56 29.37
N SER A 73 -10.43 2.84 28.45
CA SER A 73 -10.88 1.58 27.87
C SER A 73 -9.69 0.66 27.63
N PRO A 74 -9.17 -0.01 28.68
CA PRO A 74 -7.97 -0.85 28.57
C PRO A 74 -8.08 -2.00 27.57
N ASN A 75 -9.30 -2.50 27.36
CA ASN A 75 -9.59 -3.61 26.46
C ASN A 75 -9.82 -3.17 24.99
N ASP A 76 -9.93 -1.86 24.72
CA ASP A 76 -10.04 -1.32 23.36
C ASP A 76 -9.39 0.07 23.28
N PRO A 77 -8.05 0.16 23.38
CA PRO A 77 -7.35 1.44 23.42
C PRO A 77 -7.36 2.17 22.05
N TYR A 78 -7.79 1.49 20.99
CA TYR A 78 -7.80 2.01 19.60
C TYR A 78 -9.07 2.78 19.23
N THR A 79 -9.97 3.03 20.19
CA THR A 79 -11.19 3.83 19.97
C THR A 79 -10.98 5.32 20.26
N PHE A 80 -9.75 5.83 20.19
CA PHE A 80 -9.47 7.25 20.30
C PHE A 80 -9.95 8.01 19.07
N ASP A 81 -10.23 9.31 19.24
CA ASP A 81 -10.71 10.18 18.18
C ASP A 81 -9.68 10.29 17.05
N TYR A 82 -10.13 10.06 15.83
CA TYR A 82 -9.34 10.10 14.60
C TYR A 82 -10.05 10.86 13.49
N SER A 83 -11.01 11.70 13.86
CA SER A 83 -11.93 12.35 12.95
C SER A 83 -11.22 13.24 11.94
N GLU A 84 -10.08 13.83 12.30
CA GLU A 84 -9.34 14.73 11.43
C GLU A 84 -8.69 14.02 10.23
N LEU A 85 -8.48 12.70 10.30
CA LEU A 85 -7.94 11.88 9.22
C LEU A 85 -9.01 10.95 8.62
N GLY A 86 -9.89 10.41 9.45
CA GLY A 86 -10.91 9.44 9.03
C GLY A 86 -12.12 10.06 8.33
N LEU A 87 -12.65 11.19 8.82
CA LEU A 87 -13.90 11.76 8.25
C LEU A 87 -13.78 12.21 6.79
N PRO A 88 -12.67 12.84 6.34
CA PRO A 88 -12.55 13.20 4.92
C PRO A 88 -12.69 11.98 4.00
N LEU A 89 -12.05 10.85 4.35
CA LEU A 89 -12.20 9.59 3.62
C LEU A 89 -13.64 9.08 3.67
N VAL A 90 -14.26 9.08 4.84
CA VAL A 90 -15.65 8.60 5.01
C VAL A 90 -16.62 9.37 4.11
N LYS A 91 -16.48 10.70 4.06
CA LYS A 91 -17.29 11.57 3.20
C LYS A 91 -17.10 11.22 1.71
N ASP A 92 -15.85 11.05 1.29
CA ASP A 92 -15.55 10.67 -0.09
C ASP A 92 -16.11 9.30 -0.46
N VAL A 93 -15.94 8.31 0.42
CA VAL A 93 -16.47 6.95 0.24
C VAL A 93 -18.00 6.97 0.20
N GLN A 94 -18.65 7.78 1.04
CA GLN A 94 -20.11 7.92 1.03
C GLN A 94 -20.60 8.40 -0.34
N ILE A 95 -19.96 9.44 -0.89
CA ILE A 95 -20.29 9.97 -2.22
C ILE A 95 -20.06 8.91 -3.31
N ASP A 96 -18.92 8.20 -3.28
CA ASP A 96 -18.62 7.14 -4.25
C ASP A 96 -19.68 6.02 -4.20
N LEU A 97 -20.01 5.53 -2.99
CA LEU A 97 -21.01 4.50 -2.81
C LEU A 97 -22.40 4.94 -3.26
N MET A 98 -22.81 6.19 -3.00
CA MET A 98 -24.09 6.73 -3.44
C MET A 98 -24.20 6.78 -4.96
N ASN A 99 -23.16 7.29 -5.64
CA ASN A 99 -23.11 7.33 -7.10
C ASN A 99 -23.18 5.92 -7.68
N TRP A 100 -22.42 4.99 -7.09
CA TRP A 100 -22.35 3.62 -7.57
C TRP A 100 -23.61 2.79 -7.24
N MET A 101 -24.32 3.10 -6.16
CA MET A 101 -25.60 2.47 -5.85
C MET A 101 -26.64 2.68 -6.96
N ALA A 102 -26.63 3.82 -7.64
CA ALA A 102 -27.50 4.06 -8.78
C ALA A 102 -27.22 3.07 -9.92
N GLU A 103 -25.94 2.85 -10.25
CA GLU A 103 -25.51 1.89 -11.27
C GLU A 103 -25.89 0.45 -10.90
N LEU A 104 -25.66 0.05 -9.64
CA LEU A 104 -26.05 -1.28 -9.17
C LEU A 104 -27.55 -1.51 -9.25
N ASN A 105 -28.35 -0.51 -8.87
CA ASN A 105 -29.80 -0.61 -8.91
C ASN A 105 -30.30 -0.80 -10.35
N GLN A 106 -29.71 -0.09 -11.31
CA GLN A 106 -30.03 -0.29 -12.72
C GLN A 106 -29.66 -1.69 -13.19
N ASN A 107 -28.42 -2.14 -12.91
CA ASN A 107 -27.98 -3.49 -13.25
C ASN A 107 -28.87 -4.58 -12.65
N TYR A 108 -29.33 -4.39 -11.41
CA TYR A 108 -30.24 -5.31 -10.74
C TYR A 108 -31.62 -5.39 -11.42
N LYS A 109 -32.18 -4.23 -11.84
CA LYS A 109 -33.43 -4.17 -12.61
C LYS A 109 -33.27 -4.90 -13.95
N ASP A 110 -32.22 -4.59 -14.71
CA ASP A 110 -31.96 -5.21 -16.01
C ASP A 110 -31.80 -6.73 -15.91
N LEU A 111 -31.13 -7.23 -14.87
CA LEU A 111 -31.00 -8.67 -14.61
C LEU A 111 -32.34 -9.33 -14.28
N LYS A 112 -33.22 -8.65 -13.54
CA LYS A 112 -34.56 -9.16 -13.22
C LYS A 112 -35.48 -9.18 -14.44
N ASP A 113 -35.44 -8.13 -15.26
CA ASP A 113 -36.33 -7.97 -16.41
C ASP A 113 -36.03 -8.98 -17.53
N LYS A 114 -34.75 -9.39 -17.65
CA LYS A 114 -34.34 -10.47 -18.57
C LYS A 114 -34.95 -11.84 -18.23
N LYS A 115 -35.48 -12.04 -17.01
CA LYS A 115 -36.14 -13.28 -16.52
C LYS A 115 -35.39 -14.59 -16.84
N SER A 116 -34.07 -14.53 -16.96
CA SER A 116 -33.24 -15.68 -17.29
C SER A 116 -32.97 -16.53 -16.04
N PRO A 117 -33.34 -17.83 -16.02
CA PRO A 117 -33.01 -18.71 -14.90
C PRO A 117 -31.49 -18.90 -14.73
N PHE A 118 -30.69 -18.66 -15.78
CA PHE A 118 -29.23 -18.71 -15.73
C PHE A 118 -28.59 -17.53 -15.00
N ASP A 119 -29.35 -16.46 -14.74
CA ASP A 119 -28.86 -15.25 -14.07
C ASP A 119 -29.27 -15.17 -12.59
N LEU A 120 -29.97 -16.17 -12.04
CA LEU A 120 -30.43 -16.19 -10.64
C LEU A 120 -29.28 -15.94 -9.64
N PHE A 121 -28.12 -16.55 -9.87
CA PHE A 121 -26.93 -16.31 -9.05
C PHE A 121 -26.48 -14.84 -9.08
N LYS A 122 -26.43 -14.24 -10.28
CA LYS A 122 -26.04 -12.83 -10.45
C LYS A 122 -27.06 -11.91 -9.81
N ILE A 123 -28.35 -12.22 -9.89
CA ILE A 123 -29.42 -11.44 -9.25
C ILE A 123 -29.23 -11.44 -7.72
N HIS A 124 -29.04 -12.63 -7.11
CA HIS A 124 -28.87 -12.74 -5.66
C HIS A 124 -27.60 -12.02 -5.18
N GLU A 125 -26.52 -12.16 -5.93
CA GLU A 125 -25.25 -11.52 -5.61
C GLU A 125 -25.32 -10.00 -5.75
N THR A 126 -25.87 -9.47 -6.84
CA THR A 126 -26.07 -8.02 -7.03
C THR A 126 -26.98 -7.45 -5.94
N LYS A 127 -28.03 -8.17 -5.53
CA LYS A 127 -28.87 -7.78 -4.39
C LYS A 127 -28.07 -7.71 -3.08
N THR A 128 -27.23 -8.71 -2.82
CA THR A 128 -26.36 -8.72 -1.64
C THR A 128 -25.39 -7.54 -1.63
N LEU A 129 -24.83 -7.19 -2.79
CA LEU A 129 -23.94 -6.04 -2.94
C LEU A 129 -24.69 -4.72 -2.73
N LEU A 130 -25.94 -4.60 -3.20
CA LEU A 130 -26.80 -3.45 -2.89
C LEU A 130 -27.04 -3.31 -1.37
N ASP A 131 -27.39 -4.39 -0.70
CA ASP A 131 -27.64 -4.38 0.75
C ASP A 131 -26.39 -4.00 1.54
N TYR A 132 -25.24 -4.53 1.13
CA TYR A 132 -23.96 -4.21 1.75
C TYR A 132 -23.57 -2.74 1.51
N SER A 133 -23.74 -2.22 0.29
CA SER A 133 -23.46 -0.81 -0.03
C SER A 133 -24.34 0.14 0.77
N GLN A 134 -25.63 -0.18 0.89
CA GLN A 134 -26.59 0.61 1.65
C GLN A 134 -26.23 0.66 3.14
N ALA A 135 -25.74 -0.46 3.71
CA ALA A 135 -25.29 -0.52 5.09
C ALA A 135 -24.05 0.36 5.33
N LEU A 136 -23.08 0.32 4.40
CA LEU A 136 -21.89 1.19 4.48
C LEU A 136 -22.23 2.68 4.33
N ILE A 137 -23.18 3.04 3.46
CA ILE A 137 -23.66 4.44 3.33
C ILE A 137 -24.34 4.92 4.61
N GLN A 138 -25.15 4.06 5.25
CA GLN A 138 -25.79 4.39 6.53
C GLN A 138 -24.75 4.60 7.63
N GLU A 139 -23.76 3.71 7.71
CA GLU A 139 -22.64 3.86 8.65
C GLU A 139 -21.84 5.16 8.40
N ALA A 140 -21.50 5.45 7.14
CA ALA A 140 -20.83 6.69 6.77
C ALA A 140 -21.67 7.94 7.13
N GLY A 141 -22.99 7.83 6.98
CA GLY A 141 -23.95 8.86 7.37
C GLY A 141 -23.93 9.14 8.88
N ILE A 142 -23.84 8.09 9.71
CA ILE A 142 -23.72 8.23 11.17
C ILE A 142 -22.44 9.01 11.51
N TYR A 143 -21.28 8.57 11.00
CA TYR A 143 -20.00 9.25 11.26
C TYR A 143 -19.99 10.71 10.80
N THR A 144 -20.61 10.99 9.66
CA THR A 144 -20.68 12.35 9.10
C THR A 144 -21.64 13.25 9.88
N GLN A 145 -22.77 12.71 10.35
CA GLN A 145 -23.74 13.44 11.18
C GLN A 145 -23.17 13.76 12.57
N ASP A 146 -22.53 12.78 13.20
CA ASP A 146 -21.90 12.96 14.50
C ASP A 146 -20.60 13.78 14.42
N ASN A 147 -20.12 14.02 13.19
CA ASN A 147 -18.81 14.61 12.88
C ASN A 147 -17.70 13.91 13.70
N LYS A 148 -17.77 12.59 13.79
CA LYS A 148 -16.88 11.78 14.63
C LYS A 148 -16.65 10.39 14.08
N ILE A 149 -15.40 9.94 14.09
CA ILE A 149 -15.00 8.54 13.87
C ILE A 149 -13.73 8.23 14.67
N ASN A 150 -13.63 7.02 15.21
CA ASN A 150 -12.43 6.58 15.89
C ASN A 150 -11.41 5.88 14.97
N TYR A 151 -10.17 5.73 15.43
CA TYR A 151 -9.08 5.17 14.63
C TYR A 151 -9.40 3.77 14.09
N LYS A 152 -9.82 2.85 14.96
CA LYS A 152 -10.18 1.48 14.57
C LYS A 152 -11.32 1.43 13.54
N GLN A 153 -12.39 2.18 13.78
CA GLN A 153 -13.53 2.30 12.86
C GLN A 153 -13.10 2.83 11.49
N SER A 154 -12.18 3.80 11.44
CA SER A 154 -11.70 4.35 10.17
C SER A 154 -10.99 3.29 9.30
N ILE A 155 -10.19 2.42 9.91
CA ILE A 155 -9.47 1.34 9.23
C ILE A 155 -10.44 0.25 8.77
N GLU A 156 -11.33 -0.18 9.66
CA GLU A 156 -12.33 -1.21 9.35
C GLU A 156 -13.26 -0.75 8.22
N PHE A 157 -13.73 0.49 8.28
CA PHE A 157 -14.58 1.08 7.25
C PHE A 157 -13.88 1.11 5.89
N ALA A 158 -12.63 1.59 5.85
CA ALA A 158 -11.80 1.59 4.64
C ALA A 158 -11.61 0.17 4.06
N TYR A 159 -11.30 -0.80 4.93
CA TYR A 159 -11.20 -2.20 4.54
C TYR A 159 -12.49 -2.70 3.90
N PHE A 160 -13.62 -2.61 4.60
CA PHE A 160 -14.90 -3.13 4.11
C PHE A 160 -15.35 -2.46 2.81
N TYR A 161 -15.08 -1.17 2.65
CA TYR A 161 -15.29 -0.46 1.40
C TYR A 161 -14.42 -1.01 0.25
N THR A 162 -13.11 -1.22 0.45
CA THR A 162 -12.27 -1.79 -0.63
C THR A 162 -12.67 -3.22 -0.98
N ARG A 163 -13.13 -4.02 0.00
CA ARG A 163 -13.69 -5.37 -0.22
C ARG A 163 -14.87 -5.33 -1.19
N ILE A 164 -15.87 -4.48 -0.93
CA ILE A 164 -17.07 -4.43 -1.75
C ILE A 164 -16.75 -3.89 -3.16
N ARG A 165 -15.94 -2.84 -3.27
CA ARG A 165 -15.50 -2.29 -4.57
C ARG A 165 -14.75 -3.33 -5.41
N GLY A 166 -13.81 -4.05 -4.81
CA GLY A 166 -12.98 -5.04 -5.51
C GLY A 166 -13.77 -6.21 -6.10
N LYS A 167 -14.90 -6.60 -5.50
CA LYS A 167 -15.77 -7.67 -6.02
C LYS A 167 -16.33 -7.38 -7.40
N LEU A 168 -16.54 -6.11 -7.71
CA LEU A 168 -17.19 -5.68 -8.94
C LEU A 168 -16.18 -5.49 -10.04
N ASP A 169 -15.07 -4.85 -9.68
CA ASP A 169 -13.98 -4.58 -10.59
C ASP A 169 -13.31 -5.86 -11.07
N THR A 170 -13.20 -6.88 -10.21
CA THR A 170 -12.67 -8.19 -10.63
C THR A 170 -13.44 -8.77 -11.83
N ARG A 171 -14.74 -8.50 -11.98
CA ARG A 171 -15.56 -9.03 -13.09
C ARG A 171 -15.32 -8.32 -14.41
N LYS A 172 -14.90 -7.07 -14.35
CA LYS A 172 -14.58 -6.25 -15.53
C LYS A 172 -13.24 -6.67 -16.15
N GLN A 173 -12.42 -7.42 -15.41
CA GLN A 173 -11.12 -7.89 -15.88
C GLN A 173 -11.24 -9.07 -16.85
N SER A 174 -10.31 -9.15 -17.80
CA SER A 174 -10.20 -10.28 -18.74
C SER A 174 -10.05 -11.62 -18.00
N PRO A 175 -10.46 -12.75 -18.58
CA PRO A 175 -10.28 -14.07 -17.96
C PRO A 175 -8.82 -14.35 -17.54
N LEU A 176 -7.87 -13.94 -18.40
CA LEU A 176 -6.43 -14.10 -18.14
C LEU A 176 -5.99 -13.30 -16.91
N LEU A 177 -6.37 -12.02 -16.83
CA LEU A 177 -6.03 -11.19 -15.68
C LEU A 177 -6.71 -11.68 -14.40
N ARG A 178 -7.95 -12.18 -14.50
CA ARG A 178 -8.63 -12.82 -13.36
C ARG A 178 -7.88 -14.06 -12.85
N PHE A 179 -7.34 -14.87 -13.76
CA PHE A 179 -6.50 -16.02 -13.41
C PHE A 179 -5.21 -15.57 -12.72
N TYR A 180 -4.53 -14.56 -13.24
CA TYR A 180 -3.33 -14.00 -12.59
C TYR A 180 -3.62 -13.46 -11.20
N LEU A 181 -4.66 -12.65 -11.05
CA LEU A 181 -5.07 -12.12 -9.77
C LEU A 181 -5.47 -13.25 -8.82
N PHE A 182 -5.99 -14.38 -9.31
CA PHE A 182 -6.25 -15.54 -8.46
C PHE A 182 -4.96 -16.15 -7.91
N PHE A 183 -3.91 -16.27 -8.74
CA PHE A 183 -2.59 -16.73 -8.28
C PHE A 183 -1.94 -15.75 -7.31
N ASP A 184 -1.93 -14.46 -7.63
CA ASP A 184 -1.39 -13.41 -6.75
C ASP A 184 -2.09 -13.42 -5.39
N ARG A 185 -3.43 -13.34 -5.37
CA ARG A 185 -4.23 -13.41 -4.15
C ARG A 185 -4.00 -14.71 -3.37
N THR A 186 -4.22 -15.86 -4.00
CA THR A 186 -4.36 -17.13 -3.28
C THR A 186 -3.02 -17.75 -2.95
N ILE A 187 -2.08 -17.75 -3.90
CA ILE A 187 -0.80 -18.43 -3.75
C ILE A 187 0.22 -17.50 -3.08
N LEU A 188 0.36 -16.27 -3.55
CA LEU A 188 1.36 -15.36 -2.99
C LEU A 188 0.90 -14.77 -1.66
N ASN A 189 -0.36 -14.32 -1.59
CA ASN A 189 -0.87 -13.54 -0.46
C ASN A 189 -1.76 -14.34 0.51
N GLY A 190 -2.04 -15.63 0.26
CA GLY A 190 -2.85 -16.46 1.17
C GLY A 190 -4.31 -16.04 1.26
N HIS A 191 -4.77 -15.26 0.29
CA HIS A 191 -6.07 -14.62 0.29
C HIS A 191 -7.09 -15.41 -0.52
N HIS A 192 -8.04 -16.04 0.15
CA HIS A 192 -9.09 -16.82 -0.50
C HIS A 192 -10.29 -15.94 -0.90
N PRO A 193 -10.74 -16.00 -2.17
CA PRO A 193 -11.95 -15.29 -2.59
C PRO A 193 -13.18 -15.75 -1.79
N LYS A 194 -13.90 -14.81 -1.16
CA LYS A 194 -15.19 -15.08 -0.49
C LYS A 194 -16.37 -14.66 -1.37
N SER A 195 -17.56 -15.21 -1.16
CA SER A 195 -18.77 -14.73 -1.85
C SER A 195 -19.22 -13.37 -1.31
N ALA A 196 -20.05 -12.62 -2.06
CA ALA A 196 -20.60 -11.36 -1.57
C ALA A 196 -21.34 -11.52 -0.23
N LYS A 197 -22.05 -12.64 -0.03
CA LYS A 197 -22.73 -12.97 1.22
C LYS A 197 -21.75 -13.17 2.38
N GLN A 198 -20.63 -13.84 2.13
CA GLN A 198 -19.60 -14.05 3.14
C GLN A 198 -18.89 -12.74 3.52
N GLU A 199 -18.57 -11.89 2.54
CA GLU A 199 -17.99 -10.55 2.79
C GLU A 199 -18.96 -9.68 3.62
N PHE A 200 -20.24 -9.67 3.25
CA PHE A 200 -21.24 -8.88 3.98
C PHE A 200 -21.46 -9.42 5.40
N GLN A 201 -21.41 -10.74 5.60
CA GLN A 201 -21.44 -11.30 6.94
C GLN A 201 -20.22 -10.90 7.77
N MET A 202 -19.02 -10.88 7.17
CA MET A 202 -17.82 -10.39 7.86
C MET A 202 -17.95 -8.93 8.28
N TYR A 203 -18.53 -8.08 7.44
CA TYR A 203 -18.84 -6.69 7.79
C TYR A 203 -19.77 -6.60 8.99
N LYS A 204 -20.91 -7.30 8.96
CA LYS A 204 -21.87 -7.29 10.07
C LYS A 204 -21.27 -7.81 11.38
N ASP A 205 -20.38 -8.79 11.29
CA ASP A 205 -19.70 -9.39 12.43
C ASP A 205 -18.45 -8.60 12.86
N ARG A 206 -18.11 -7.48 12.17
CA ARG A 206 -16.85 -6.73 12.35
C ARG A 206 -15.59 -7.61 12.30
N LYS A 207 -15.60 -8.61 11.43
CA LYS A 207 -14.46 -9.52 11.20
C LYS A 207 -13.42 -8.88 10.27
N PHE A 208 -12.72 -7.88 10.79
CA PHE A 208 -11.55 -7.30 10.15
C PHE A 208 -10.33 -8.22 10.29
N SER A 209 -9.51 -8.28 9.25
CA SER A 209 -8.17 -8.87 9.32
C SER A 209 -7.29 -8.22 8.25
N VAL A 210 -6.04 -7.99 8.62
CA VAL A 210 -4.96 -7.54 7.72
C VAL A 210 -4.62 -8.63 6.70
N PHE A 211 -4.56 -9.88 7.17
CA PHE A 211 -4.22 -11.06 6.36
C PHE A 211 -5.30 -12.15 6.52
N ILE A 212 -6.04 -12.45 5.44
CA ILE A 212 -7.14 -13.43 5.51
C ILE A 212 -6.63 -14.88 5.68
N GLY A 213 -5.39 -15.17 5.30
CA GLY A 213 -4.80 -16.50 5.42
C GLY A 213 -3.27 -16.50 5.29
N LYS A 214 -2.66 -17.67 5.47
CA LYS A 214 -1.20 -17.84 5.36
C LYS A 214 -0.80 -17.85 3.88
N GLY A 215 -0.03 -16.86 3.44
CA GLY A 215 0.61 -16.88 2.13
C GLY A 215 1.67 -17.99 2.02
N PHE A 216 1.92 -18.49 0.81
CA PHE A 216 2.93 -19.53 0.60
C PHE A 216 4.36 -18.97 0.52
N SER A 217 4.52 -17.68 0.20
CA SER A 217 5.82 -17.00 0.16
C SER A 217 6.44 -16.90 1.57
N PRO A 218 7.61 -17.51 1.85
CA PRO A 218 8.22 -17.48 3.18
C PRO A 218 8.44 -16.06 3.72
N GLY A 219 9.05 -15.17 2.92
CA GLY A 219 9.34 -13.80 3.37
C GLY A 219 8.11 -12.97 3.73
N PHE A 220 6.98 -13.16 3.04
CA PHE A 220 5.73 -12.46 3.40
C PHE A 220 5.07 -13.06 4.63
N ARG A 221 5.13 -14.38 4.78
CA ARG A 221 4.61 -15.06 5.97
C ARG A 221 5.37 -14.68 7.24
N GLU A 222 6.67 -14.47 7.15
CA GLU A 222 7.51 -14.01 8.25
C GLU A 222 7.21 -12.55 8.62
N ALA A 223 6.99 -11.68 7.63
CA ALA A 223 6.66 -10.27 7.86
C ALA A 223 5.22 -10.03 8.37
N ALA A 224 4.27 -10.88 7.96
CA ALA A 224 2.84 -10.69 8.28
C ALA A 224 2.53 -10.80 9.78
N ILE A 225 3.10 -11.80 10.48
CA ILE A 225 2.75 -12.07 11.88
C ILE A 225 3.18 -10.92 12.81
N PRO A 226 4.44 -10.41 12.76
CA PRO A 226 4.83 -9.26 13.57
C PRO A 226 4.01 -8.01 13.24
N PHE A 227 3.72 -7.78 11.96
CA PHE A 227 2.97 -6.61 11.52
C PHE A 227 1.50 -6.64 12.01
N GLU A 228 0.84 -7.79 11.93
CA GLU A 228 -0.53 -7.97 12.45
C GLU A 228 -0.59 -7.76 13.97
N ARG A 229 0.42 -8.25 14.70
CA ARG A 229 0.53 -8.03 16.15
C ARG A 229 0.73 -6.56 16.51
N ALA A 230 1.47 -5.82 15.68
CA ALA A 230 1.76 -4.41 15.90
C ALA A 230 0.54 -3.49 15.66
N LEU A 231 -0.34 -3.84 14.71
CA LEU A 231 -1.47 -2.98 14.32
C LEU A 231 -2.46 -2.72 15.47
N PHE A 232 -2.77 -3.76 16.25
CA PHE A 232 -3.68 -3.67 17.40
C PHE A 232 -3.06 -4.21 18.69
N ASN A 233 -1.79 -3.87 18.94
CA ASN A 233 -1.14 -4.15 20.21
C ASN A 233 -1.82 -3.37 21.36
N PRO A 234 -2.46 -4.05 22.33
CA PRO A 234 -3.16 -3.36 23.42
C PRO A 234 -2.21 -2.57 24.34
N GLU A 235 -0.92 -2.88 24.31
CA GLU A 235 0.05 -2.26 25.19
C GLU A 235 0.64 -0.97 24.65
N LYS A 236 0.78 -0.84 23.32
CA LYS A 236 1.49 0.27 22.69
C LYS A 236 1.02 0.51 21.26
N LEU A 237 0.89 1.79 20.88
CA LEU A 237 0.72 2.19 19.49
C LEU A 237 2.05 2.06 18.70
N GLU A 238 2.23 0.93 18.02
CA GLU A 238 3.45 0.62 17.25
C GLU A 238 3.43 1.12 15.81
N THR A 239 2.26 1.09 15.17
CA THR A 239 2.05 1.51 13.78
C THR A 239 0.82 2.41 13.71
N ILE A 240 0.88 3.45 12.87
CA ILE A 240 -0.25 4.33 12.60
C ILE A 240 -0.65 4.11 11.14
N TRP A 241 -1.91 3.82 10.89
CA TRP A 241 -2.45 3.67 9.54
C TRP A 241 -3.26 4.90 9.17
N ILE A 242 -3.03 5.40 7.96
CA ILE A 242 -3.80 6.49 7.36
C ILE A 242 -4.43 5.93 6.08
N PRO A 243 -5.66 5.39 6.17
CA PRO A 243 -6.38 5.00 4.98
C PRO A 243 -6.68 6.25 4.14
N SER A 244 -6.36 6.22 2.85
CA SER A 244 -6.52 7.37 1.98
C SER A 244 -6.88 6.96 0.56
N ASN A 245 -7.76 7.74 -0.06
CA ASN A 245 -8.13 7.57 -1.47
C ASN A 245 -7.35 8.49 -2.42
N ALA A 246 -6.41 9.26 -1.88
CA ALA A 246 -5.67 10.24 -2.64
C ALA A 246 -4.28 9.73 -3.00
N ALA A 247 -3.83 10.10 -4.20
CA ALA A 247 -2.53 9.71 -4.72
C ALA A 247 -1.42 10.53 -4.05
N LEU A 248 -0.41 9.83 -3.51
CA LEU A 248 0.61 10.40 -2.63
C LEU A 248 2.01 10.26 -3.18
N GLY A 249 2.74 11.37 -3.37
CA GLY A 249 4.16 11.41 -3.77
C GLY A 249 5.04 10.31 -3.12
N PRO A 250 5.98 9.67 -3.82
CA PRO A 250 6.84 8.64 -3.21
C PRO A 250 7.74 9.26 -2.14
N SER A 251 8.12 10.52 -2.29
CA SER A 251 8.91 11.25 -1.30
C SER A 251 8.16 11.40 0.03
N ILE A 252 6.83 11.60 0.00
CA ILE A 252 6.02 11.59 1.23
C ILE A 252 6.05 10.20 1.84
N PHE A 253 5.78 9.20 1.01
CA PHE A 253 5.78 7.81 1.45
C PHE A 253 7.10 7.43 2.15
N MET A 254 8.24 7.66 1.49
CA MET A 254 9.56 7.34 2.04
C MET A 254 9.89 8.10 3.32
N ARG A 255 9.45 9.37 3.44
CA ARG A 255 9.65 10.17 4.66
C ARG A 255 8.90 9.59 5.86
N LEU A 256 7.71 9.04 5.64
CA LEU A 256 6.86 8.55 6.74
C LEU A 256 7.22 7.12 7.20
N LEU A 257 7.88 6.35 6.34
CA LEU A 257 8.24 4.95 6.62
C LEU A 257 9.04 4.76 7.90
N SER A 258 10.05 5.60 8.13
CA SER A 258 10.95 5.49 9.30
C SER A 258 10.21 5.69 10.64
N ARG A 259 8.96 6.15 10.60
CA ARG A 259 8.12 6.47 11.77
C ARG A 259 6.94 5.51 11.93
N ASN A 260 6.89 4.43 11.15
CA ASN A 260 5.80 3.46 11.11
C ASN A 260 4.42 4.11 10.86
N ILE A 261 4.39 5.19 10.09
CA ILE A 261 3.16 5.78 9.57
C ILE A 261 2.93 5.18 8.18
N ASN A 262 1.88 4.39 8.04
CA ASN A 262 1.58 3.62 6.85
C ASN A 262 0.36 4.23 6.15
N PHE A 263 0.53 4.67 4.91
CA PHE A 263 -0.62 5.01 4.08
C PHE A 263 -1.20 3.74 3.47
N ILE A 264 -2.51 3.57 3.57
CA ILE A 264 -3.20 2.41 3.01
C ILE A 264 -4.15 2.89 1.92
N GLY A 265 -3.89 2.45 0.69
CA GLY A 265 -4.61 2.86 -0.50
C GLY A 265 -6.08 2.40 -0.51
N VAL A 266 -6.99 3.37 -0.60
CA VAL A 266 -8.44 3.17 -0.68
C VAL A 266 -8.94 3.66 -2.02
N THR A 267 -9.10 2.76 -2.98
CA THR A 267 -9.48 3.14 -4.34
C THR A 267 -10.88 2.68 -4.71
N SER A 268 -11.59 3.49 -5.50
CA SER A 268 -12.83 3.07 -6.16
C SER A 268 -12.59 2.49 -7.56
N THR A 269 -11.38 2.63 -8.11
CA THR A 269 -11.03 2.17 -9.46
C THR A 269 -9.85 1.20 -9.44
N PRO A 270 -9.74 0.29 -10.43
CA PRO A 270 -8.58 -0.58 -10.55
C PRO A 270 -7.27 0.21 -10.70
N ILE A 271 -6.24 -0.21 -9.97
CA ILE A 271 -4.91 0.42 -9.95
C ILE A 271 -3.89 -0.51 -10.60
N LEU A 272 -3.09 0.01 -11.53
CA LEU A 272 -2.02 -0.75 -12.19
C LEU A 272 -0.76 -0.77 -11.31
N ALA A 273 -0.49 -1.87 -10.61
CA ALA A 273 0.73 -2.05 -9.80
C ALA A 273 1.58 -3.20 -10.33
N ASP A 274 2.90 -3.11 -10.30
CA ASP A 274 3.80 -4.17 -10.83
C ASP A 274 3.40 -4.70 -12.23
N GLY A 275 2.86 -3.88 -13.12
CA GLY A 275 2.34 -4.34 -14.42
C GLY A 275 1.06 -5.19 -14.38
N ILE A 276 0.35 -5.24 -13.24
CA ILE A 276 -0.93 -5.93 -13.06
C ILE A 276 -2.01 -4.95 -12.60
N LEU A 277 -3.10 -4.86 -13.37
CA LEU A 277 -4.27 -4.06 -13.02
C LEU A 277 -5.06 -4.73 -11.88
N ARG A 278 -4.96 -4.17 -10.68
CA ARG A 278 -5.56 -4.70 -9.45
C ARG A 278 -6.88 -3.99 -9.12
N PRO A 279 -8.00 -4.73 -9.04
CA PRO A 279 -9.22 -4.29 -8.36
C PRO A 279 -8.95 -3.75 -6.95
N SER A 280 -9.83 -2.90 -6.44
CA SER A 280 -9.68 -2.24 -5.12
C SER A 280 -9.27 -3.19 -3.98
N SER A 281 -9.94 -4.34 -3.84
CA SER A 281 -9.61 -5.32 -2.80
C SER A 281 -8.24 -5.96 -2.97
N ASP A 282 -7.77 -6.12 -4.21
CA ASP A 282 -6.48 -6.72 -4.51
C ASP A 282 -5.35 -5.70 -4.33
N PHE A 283 -5.64 -4.44 -4.65
CA PHE A 283 -4.74 -3.32 -4.39
C PHE A 283 -4.51 -3.12 -2.89
N TRP A 284 -5.56 -3.13 -2.07
CA TRP A 284 -5.44 -3.07 -0.61
C TRP A 284 -4.52 -4.16 -0.04
N ILE A 285 -4.67 -5.41 -0.50
CA ILE A 285 -3.82 -6.54 -0.06
C ILE A 285 -2.37 -6.34 -0.50
N HIS A 286 -2.17 -5.89 -1.74
CA HIS A 286 -0.86 -5.58 -2.28
C HIS A 286 -0.17 -4.50 -1.45
N ASP A 287 -0.86 -3.41 -1.12
CA ASP A 287 -0.32 -2.28 -0.38
C ASP A 287 0.07 -2.68 1.05
N ILE A 288 -0.84 -3.35 1.78
CA ILE A 288 -0.55 -3.92 3.11
C ILE A 288 0.66 -4.83 3.11
N ARG A 289 0.83 -5.64 2.06
CA ARG A 289 2.00 -6.51 1.95
C ARG A 289 3.28 -5.70 1.88
N HIS A 290 3.32 -4.63 1.09
CA HIS A 290 4.48 -3.76 1.04
C HIS A 290 4.77 -3.13 2.41
N GLU A 291 3.74 -2.63 3.09
CA GLU A 291 3.89 -2.04 4.44
C GLU A 291 4.41 -3.06 5.46
N SER A 292 3.92 -4.30 5.42
CA SER A 292 4.36 -5.35 6.33
C SER A 292 5.83 -5.70 6.17
N VAL A 293 6.33 -5.75 4.93
CA VAL A 293 7.75 -6.05 4.65
C VAL A 293 8.64 -4.89 5.07
N LYS A 294 8.20 -3.65 4.81
CA LYS A 294 8.90 -2.43 5.26
C LYS A 294 9.05 -2.39 6.77
N TYR A 295 7.94 -2.59 7.49
CA TYR A 295 7.95 -2.67 8.95
C TYR A 295 8.89 -3.78 9.45
N PHE A 296 8.78 -4.98 8.88
CA PHE A 296 9.59 -6.14 9.28
C PHE A 296 11.09 -5.89 9.12
N LEU A 297 11.53 -5.40 7.95
CA LEU A 297 12.94 -5.16 7.68
C LEU A 297 13.51 -4.00 8.49
N PHE A 298 12.72 -2.96 8.76
CA PHE A 298 13.15 -1.89 9.66
C PHE A 298 13.28 -2.38 11.11
N LYS A 299 12.35 -3.23 11.57
CA LYS A 299 12.44 -3.89 12.89
C LYS A 299 13.64 -4.82 12.99
N GLU A 300 13.93 -5.57 11.93
CA GLU A 300 15.12 -6.43 11.88
C GLU A 300 16.41 -5.60 11.99
N TYR A 301 16.47 -4.45 11.32
CA TYR A 301 17.60 -3.53 11.45
C TYR A 301 17.74 -3.00 12.89
N GLN A 302 16.65 -2.52 13.49
CA GLN A 302 16.62 -2.05 14.88
C GLN A 302 17.13 -3.11 15.85
N PHE A 303 16.65 -4.34 15.70
CA PHE A 303 17.04 -5.47 16.54
C PHE A 303 18.52 -5.83 16.37
N LYS A 304 19.02 -5.92 15.13
CA LYS A 304 20.43 -6.25 14.86
C LYS A 304 21.42 -5.22 15.38
N LYS A 305 20.97 -3.97 15.55
CA LYS A 305 21.78 -2.85 16.03
C LYS A 305 21.45 -2.46 17.47
N ASP A 306 20.61 -3.24 18.16
CA ASP A 306 20.15 -3.01 19.53
C ASP A 306 19.65 -1.56 19.79
N LEU A 307 18.86 -1.03 18.85
CA LEU A 307 18.40 0.36 18.92
C LEU A 307 17.24 0.51 19.92
N THR A 308 17.42 1.40 20.89
CA THR A 308 16.33 1.92 21.72
C THR A 308 15.35 2.77 20.89
N GLU A 309 14.21 3.10 21.48
CA GLU A 309 13.21 3.98 20.85
C GLU A 309 13.75 5.40 20.59
N ALA A 310 14.50 5.97 21.54
CA ALA A 310 15.10 7.29 21.36
C ALA A 310 16.16 7.29 20.24
N GLN A 311 16.95 6.22 20.14
CA GLN A 311 17.93 6.06 19.05
C GLN A 311 17.23 5.84 17.70
N THR A 312 16.12 5.10 17.68
CA THR A 312 15.29 4.93 16.48
C THR A 312 14.74 6.27 15.97
N GLN A 313 14.31 7.15 16.87
CA GLN A 313 13.85 8.51 16.51
C GLN A 313 15.00 9.35 15.94
N LYS A 314 16.19 9.31 16.54
CA LYS A 314 17.39 9.96 15.99
C LYS A 314 17.73 9.44 14.59
N LEU A 315 17.67 8.12 14.39
CA LEU A 315 17.90 7.49 13.09
C LEU A 315 16.86 7.95 12.04
N ALA A 316 15.58 8.10 12.42
CA ALA A 316 14.56 8.60 11.51
C ALA A 316 14.86 10.02 10.98
N LEU A 317 15.47 10.88 11.80
CA LEU A 317 15.93 12.21 11.38
C LEU A 317 17.11 12.14 10.40
N LEU A 318 18.05 11.22 10.61
CA LEU A 318 19.14 10.97 9.65
C LEU A 318 18.62 10.42 8.33
N ILE A 319 17.64 9.51 8.37
CA ILE A 319 16.97 9.00 7.17
C ILE A 319 16.31 10.13 6.37
N ASP A 320 15.66 11.09 7.04
CA ASP A 320 15.08 12.26 6.36
C ASP A 320 16.15 13.12 5.68
N LYS A 321 17.27 13.38 6.38
CA LYS A 321 18.42 14.10 5.81
C LYS A 321 18.93 13.39 4.54
N TRP A 322 19.22 12.09 4.64
CA TRP A 322 19.72 11.32 3.51
C TRP A 322 18.72 11.23 2.35
N LEU A 323 17.42 11.16 2.63
CA LEU A 323 16.38 11.20 1.60
C LEU A 323 16.40 12.53 0.84
N VAL A 324 16.57 13.66 1.53
CA VAL A 324 16.68 14.99 0.89
C VAL A 324 17.93 15.06 0.02
N GLU A 325 19.08 14.65 0.56
CA GLU A 325 20.36 14.64 -0.16
C GLU A 325 20.32 13.74 -1.39
N GLN A 326 19.73 12.54 -1.27
CA GLN A 326 19.53 11.62 -2.41
C GLN A 326 18.64 12.25 -3.47
N ASN A 327 17.52 12.86 -3.11
CA ASN A 327 16.62 13.50 -4.08
C ASN A 327 17.29 14.65 -4.82
N ILE A 328 18.09 15.47 -4.12
CA ILE A 328 18.88 16.54 -4.74
C ILE A 328 19.91 15.93 -5.71
N ALA A 329 20.70 14.96 -5.27
CA ALA A 329 21.72 14.31 -6.10
C ALA A 329 21.12 13.66 -7.36
N VAL A 330 19.98 12.97 -7.23
CA VAL A 330 19.26 12.38 -8.37
C VAL A 330 18.74 13.44 -9.35
N SER A 331 18.31 14.60 -8.84
CA SER A 331 17.81 15.69 -9.70
C SER A 331 18.89 16.28 -10.61
N LEU A 332 20.16 16.22 -10.17
CA LEU A 332 21.34 16.72 -10.87
C LEU A 332 21.91 15.72 -11.91
N ILE A 333 21.32 14.53 -12.05
CA ILE A 333 21.72 13.59 -13.11
C ILE A 333 21.19 14.10 -14.45
N ASP A 334 22.09 14.55 -15.33
CA ASP A 334 21.76 15.08 -16.66
C ASP A 334 21.16 14.01 -17.58
N ASP A 335 21.78 12.82 -17.61
CA ASP A 335 21.29 11.68 -18.39
C ASP A 335 19.90 11.25 -17.90
N LYS A 336 18.90 11.45 -18.76
CA LYS A 336 17.50 11.13 -18.47
C LYS A 336 17.26 9.64 -18.24
N GLU A 337 17.93 8.77 -18.98
CA GLU A 337 17.75 7.32 -18.85
C GLU A 337 18.42 6.83 -17.55
N LEU A 338 19.64 7.29 -17.26
CA LEU A 338 20.31 6.97 -16.00
C LEU A 338 19.49 7.44 -14.79
N ARG A 339 19.02 8.70 -14.82
CA ARG A 339 18.17 9.26 -13.75
C ARG A 339 16.90 8.45 -13.54
N ALA A 340 16.26 8.00 -14.62
CA ALA A 340 15.08 7.15 -14.55
C ALA A 340 15.39 5.76 -13.96
N ALA A 341 16.51 5.15 -14.35
CA ALA A 341 16.96 3.88 -13.82
C ALA A 341 17.31 3.97 -12.32
N VAL A 342 17.97 5.05 -11.88
CA VAL A 342 18.25 5.32 -10.46
C VAL A 342 16.94 5.44 -9.67
N LYS A 343 15.96 6.20 -10.17
CA LYS A 343 14.64 6.33 -9.52
C LYS A 343 13.92 4.99 -9.41
N LEU A 344 13.92 4.17 -10.46
CA LEU A 344 13.28 2.85 -10.43
C LEU A 344 13.98 1.91 -9.45
N LEU A 345 15.31 1.97 -9.37
CA LEU A 345 16.09 1.15 -8.45
C LEU A 345 15.81 1.56 -6.99
N ILE A 346 15.81 2.85 -6.66
CA ILE A 346 15.43 3.37 -5.32
C ILE A 346 14.02 2.91 -4.94
N PHE A 347 13.05 3.03 -5.86
CA PHE A 347 11.70 2.54 -5.65
C PHE A 347 11.70 1.04 -5.32
N SER A 348 12.39 0.23 -6.12
CA SER A 348 12.45 -1.21 -5.90
C SER A 348 13.05 -1.57 -4.54
N TYR A 349 14.13 -0.90 -4.12
CA TYR A 349 14.75 -1.10 -2.79
C TYR A 349 13.75 -0.88 -1.65
N HIS A 350 13.13 0.29 -1.61
CA HIS A 350 12.39 0.73 -0.43
C HIS A 350 10.90 0.41 -0.47
N HIS A 351 10.28 0.53 -1.64
CA HIS A 351 8.87 0.23 -1.80
C HIS A 351 8.64 -1.27 -1.96
N ASP A 352 9.24 -1.88 -2.98
CA ASP A 352 8.90 -3.26 -3.34
C ASP A 352 9.53 -4.28 -2.42
N ARG A 353 10.76 -3.99 -2.00
CA ARG A 353 11.58 -4.90 -1.22
C ARG A 353 11.64 -4.53 0.26
N GLY A 354 11.16 -3.35 0.62
CA GLY A 354 10.97 -2.91 1.99
C GLY A 354 12.24 -2.57 2.76
N PHE A 355 13.38 -2.45 2.09
CA PHE A 355 14.62 -2.10 2.74
C PHE A 355 14.55 -0.70 3.35
N PRO A 356 15.13 -0.45 4.54
CA PRO A 356 15.20 0.91 5.05
C PRO A 356 16.21 1.76 4.27
N LEU A 357 15.99 3.08 4.22
CA LEU A 357 16.84 4.04 3.53
C LEU A 357 18.09 4.34 4.37
N ILE A 358 18.99 3.37 4.43
CA ILE A 358 20.20 3.39 5.28
C ILE A 358 21.42 3.02 4.41
N PRO A 359 22.57 3.71 4.54
CA PRO A 359 23.73 3.50 3.67
C PRO A 359 24.18 2.03 3.54
N SER A 360 24.34 1.33 4.66
CA SER A 360 24.80 -0.06 4.70
C SER A 360 23.95 -1.04 3.89
N VAL A 361 22.66 -0.73 3.70
CA VAL A 361 21.73 -1.57 2.91
C VAL A 361 22.08 -1.59 1.43
N TYR A 362 22.60 -0.48 0.90
CA TYR A 362 23.00 -0.34 -0.49
C TYR A 362 24.38 -0.93 -0.78
N LEU A 363 25.24 -0.96 0.24
CA LEU A 363 26.61 -1.47 0.12
C LEU A 363 26.69 -2.99 0.32
N THR A 364 25.67 -3.60 0.93
CA THR A 364 25.60 -5.05 1.11
C THR A 364 25.20 -5.74 -0.20
N PRO A 365 25.95 -6.78 -0.66
CA PRO A 365 25.60 -7.53 -1.85
C PRO A 365 24.18 -8.09 -1.79
N ASN A 366 23.37 -7.81 -2.81
CA ASN A 366 21.99 -8.23 -2.89
C ASN A 366 21.57 -8.44 -4.36
N ASN A 367 20.38 -9.01 -4.57
CA ASN A 367 19.84 -9.28 -5.90
C ASN A 367 18.95 -8.14 -6.42
N GLN A 368 19.13 -6.90 -5.96
CA GLN A 368 18.18 -5.82 -6.25
C GLN A 368 18.09 -5.48 -7.72
N LYS A 369 19.21 -5.37 -8.42
CA LYS A 369 19.23 -5.17 -9.88
C LYS A 369 18.38 -6.21 -10.62
N LEU A 370 18.46 -7.47 -10.21
CA LEU A 370 17.68 -8.54 -10.83
C LEU A 370 16.18 -8.33 -10.60
N TYR A 371 15.78 -8.00 -9.36
CA TYR A 371 14.38 -7.72 -9.04
C TYR A 371 13.85 -6.46 -9.75
N THR A 372 14.65 -5.40 -9.81
CA THR A 372 14.30 -4.17 -10.54
C THR A 372 14.19 -4.43 -12.05
N ASN A 373 15.04 -5.28 -12.61
CA ASN A 373 14.93 -5.68 -14.02
C ASN A 373 13.64 -6.48 -14.27
N ILE A 374 13.24 -7.35 -13.34
CA ILE A 374 11.94 -8.05 -13.41
C ILE A 374 10.79 -7.04 -13.38
N LEU A 375 10.80 -6.10 -12.43
CA LEU A 375 9.79 -5.04 -12.34
C LEU A 375 9.70 -4.21 -13.63
N TYR A 376 10.85 -3.76 -14.15
CA TYR A 376 10.92 -3.03 -15.42
C TYR A 376 10.27 -3.82 -16.55
N THR A 377 10.58 -5.12 -16.63
CA THR A 377 10.03 -5.98 -17.67
C THR A 377 8.51 -6.06 -17.51
N MET A 378 8.00 -6.29 -16.29
CA MET A 378 6.56 -6.34 -15.99
C MET A 378 5.85 -5.04 -16.41
N GLN A 379 6.40 -3.88 -16.06
CA GLN A 379 5.87 -2.57 -16.46
C GLN A 379 5.82 -2.44 -17.98
N ARG A 380 6.93 -2.74 -18.67
CA ARG A 380 7.03 -2.65 -20.14
C ARG A 380 6.00 -3.53 -20.83
N THR A 381 5.76 -4.73 -20.32
CA THR A 381 4.80 -5.69 -20.93
C THR A 381 3.36 -5.37 -20.61
N ALA A 382 3.09 -4.72 -19.48
CA ALA A 382 1.81 -4.11 -19.20
C ALA A 382 1.51 -2.88 -20.08
N GLY A 383 2.44 -2.48 -20.96
CA GLY A 383 2.30 -1.31 -21.82
C GLY A 383 2.55 0.01 -21.08
N GLU A 384 3.15 -0.05 -19.88
CA GLU A 384 3.56 1.15 -19.17
C GLU A 384 4.70 1.84 -19.91
N LYS A 385 4.69 3.18 -19.93
CA LYS A 385 5.82 3.95 -20.47
C LYS A 385 7.01 3.82 -19.53
N VAL A 386 7.97 2.98 -19.90
CA VAL A 386 9.27 2.89 -19.24
C VAL A 386 10.19 4.00 -19.71
N ALA A 387 10.92 4.63 -18.78
CA ALA A 387 11.67 5.86 -19.02
C ALA A 387 13.12 5.65 -19.50
N PHE A 388 13.51 4.41 -19.79
CA PHE A 388 14.81 4.03 -20.36
C PHE A 388 14.68 2.74 -21.18
N THR A 389 15.60 2.53 -22.14
CA THR A 389 15.43 1.51 -23.18
C THR A 389 16.37 0.29 -23.05
N GLN A 390 17.50 0.42 -22.36
CA GLN A 390 18.52 -0.61 -22.21
C GLN A 390 18.64 -1.07 -20.74
N PRO A 391 17.68 -1.87 -20.23
CA PRO A 391 17.50 -2.05 -18.80
C PRO A 391 18.72 -2.65 -18.08
N ILE A 392 19.45 -3.57 -18.71
CA ILE A 392 20.65 -4.16 -18.10
C ILE A 392 21.75 -3.09 -17.91
N GLU A 393 22.00 -2.28 -18.94
CA GLU A 393 23.05 -1.26 -18.93
C GLU A 393 22.68 -0.11 -17.98
N ASN A 394 21.47 0.44 -18.13
CA ASN A 394 21.03 1.55 -17.28
C ASN A 394 20.93 1.14 -15.80
N LEU A 395 20.47 -0.08 -15.48
CA LEU A 395 20.38 -0.54 -14.08
C LEU A 395 21.76 -0.85 -13.47
N ASN A 396 22.73 -1.29 -14.27
CA ASN A 396 24.11 -1.44 -13.79
C ASN A 396 24.75 -0.09 -13.50
N ALA A 397 24.55 0.91 -14.38
CA ALA A 397 25.01 2.27 -14.14
C ALA A 397 24.32 2.89 -12.91
N ALA A 398 23.01 2.66 -12.75
CA ALA A 398 22.25 3.13 -11.59
C ALA A 398 22.73 2.51 -10.26
N ASP A 399 23.01 1.21 -10.23
CA ASP A 399 23.56 0.53 -9.04
C ASP A 399 24.93 1.04 -8.67
N LYS A 400 25.80 1.30 -9.66
CA LYS A 400 27.10 1.92 -9.42
C LYS A 400 26.94 3.32 -8.83
N TRP A 401 26.10 4.15 -9.45
CA TRP A 401 25.82 5.50 -8.99
C TRP A 401 25.28 5.52 -7.55
N LEU A 402 24.33 4.63 -7.22
CA LEU A 402 23.78 4.53 -5.87
C LEU A 402 24.83 4.10 -4.84
N LYS A 403 25.68 3.13 -5.17
CA LYS A 403 26.76 2.70 -4.28
C LYS A 403 27.76 3.83 -4.02
N GLU A 404 28.14 4.58 -5.05
CA GLU A 404 29.02 5.73 -4.91
C GLU A 404 28.39 6.82 -4.05
N PHE A 405 27.09 7.13 -4.25
CA PHE A 405 26.35 8.06 -3.40
C PHE A 405 26.36 7.61 -1.93
N TRP A 406 25.98 6.35 -1.67
CA TRP A 406 25.84 5.85 -0.29
C TRP A 406 27.17 5.57 0.42
N LEU A 407 28.25 5.29 -0.33
CA LEU A 407 29.58 5.15 0.24
C LEU A 407 30.02 6.44 0.97
N ASN A 408 29.62 7.61 0.47
CA ASN A 408 29.94 8.90 1.10
C ASN A 408 29.18 9.15 2.41
N HIS A 409 28.16 8.35 2.73
CA HIS A 409 27.31 8.51 3.92
C HIS A 409 27.54 7.39 4.96
N ILE A 410 28.37 6.40 4.64
CA ILE A 410 28.58 5.25 5.54
C ILE A 410 29.25 5.65 6.86
N GLU A 411 30.12 6.66 6.84
CA GLU A 411 30.76 7.17 8.06
C GLU A 411 29.76 7.91 8.95
N GLU A 412 28.70 8.51 8.40
CA GLU A 412 27.62 9.09 9.20
C GLU A 412 26.80 8.01 9.91
N GLU A 413 26.49 6.90 9.23
CA GLU A 413 25.83 5.75 9.85
C GLU A 413 26.71 5.14 10.94
N LYS A 414 28.02 4.97 10.70
CA LYS A 414 28.95 4.46 11.71
C LYS A 414 29.04 5.39 12.92
N ALA A 415 29.24 6.68 12.69
CA ALA A 415 29.30 7.67 13.78
C ALA A 415 28.01 7.68 14.60
N PHE A 416 26.85 7.56 13.95
CA PHE A 416 25.57 7.40 14.64
C PHE A 416 25.54 6.15 15.52
N LEU A 417 26.00 5.00 15.01
CA LEU A 417 26.02 3.74 15.74
C LEU A 417 27.07 3.72 16.87
N ASP A 418 28.20 4.40 16.69
CA ASP A 418 29.27 4.48 17.69
C ASP A 418 28.86 5.38 18.87
N ASP A 419 28.08 6.45 18.64
CA ASP A 419 27.47 7.31 19.68
C ASP A 419 26.42 6.56 20.55
N LEU A 420 26.12 5.30 20.22
CA LEU A 420 25.18 4.46 20.98
C LEU A 420 25.86 3.56 22.01
N ASN A 421 27.17 3.34 21.89
CA ASN A 421 27.99 2.51 22.78
C ASN A 421 28.74 3.39 23.79
#